data_AF-A0A7J3ZRI0-F1
#
_entry.id   AF-A0A7J3ZRI0-F1
#
_cell.length_a   1.000
_cell.length_b   1.000
_cell.length_c   1.000
_cell.angle_alpha   90.00
_cell.angle_beta   90.00
_cell.angle_gamma   90.00
#
_symmetry.space_group_name_H-M   'P 1'
#
loop_
_entity.id
_entity.type
_entity.pdbx_description
1 polymer ?
#
loop_
_entity_poly.entity_id
_entity_poly.type
_entity_poly.pdbx_seq_one_letter_code
_entity_poly.pdbx_strand_id
1 'polypeptide(L)'
;MSDSEKINALDFVINVLREHEKNLDALIGRLEEILSGLPTVAGEKIEKRAEEVQKEIKAARVPVNILCENWSDFRDACSGAEVIAFNHDGVLSIKALHGNIIYEYKETLPTHVGSLQCGIPVRLQTNLDVAEIKKALSRELNVPESRIIKGEIHFSK
;
A
#
# COMPACT_ATOMS: atom_id res chain seq x y z
N MET A 1 -27.50 45.62 27.35
CA MET A 1 -26.05 45.39 27.54
C MET A 1 -25.33 46.71 27.31
N SER A 2 -24.54 47.14 28.29
CA SER A 2 -23.71 48.33 28.15
C SER A 2 -22.50 48.02 27.26
N ASP A 3 -21.95 49.03 26.59
CA ASP A 3 -20.77 48.81 25.72
C ASP A 3 -19.54 48.34 26.51
N SER A 4 -19.49 48.61 27.82
CA SER A 4 -18.47 48.09 28.74
C SER A 4 -18.52 46.56 28.87
N GLU A 5 -19.71 45.96 28.93
CA GLU A 5 -19.86 44.49 28.99
C GLU A 5 -19.39 43.82 27.69
N LYS A 6 -19.64 44.46 26.55
CA LYS A 6 -19.19 43.95 25.24
C LYS A 6 -17.68 44.02 25.11
N ILE A 7 -17.05 45.10 25.58
CA ILE A 7 -15.59 45.26 25.57
C ILE A 7 -14.93 44.21 26.47
N ASN A 8 -15.46 44.01 27.69
CA ASN A 8 -14.94 42.99 28.60
C ASN A 8 -15.08 41.56 28.04
N ALA A 9 -16.18 41.27 27.33
CA ALA A 9 -16.37 39.97 26.67
C ALA A 9 -15.37 39.76 25.52
N LEU A 10 -15.05 40.82 24.76
CA LEU A 10 -14.03 40.77 23.71
C LEU A 10 -12.63 40.56 24.30
N ASP A 11 -12.27 41.25 25.38
CA ASP A 11 -10.97 41.07 26.06
C ASP A 11 -10.82 39.64 26.60
N PHE A 12 -11.91 39.05 27.14
CA PHE A 12 -11.91 37.66 27.56
C PHE A 12 -11.65 36.71 26.37
N VAL A 13 -12.35 36.91 25.26
CA VAL A 13 -12.16 36.10 24.05
C VAL A 13 -10.75 36.22 23.49
N ILE A 14 -10.19 37.43 23.45
CA ILE A 14 -8.82 37.67 22.98
C ILE A 14 -7.80 36.93 23.86
N ASN A 15 -7.98 36.96 25.18
CA ASN A 15 -7.10 36.24 26.09
C ASN A 15 -7.18 34.72 25.91
N VAL A 16 -8.40 34.17 25.77
CA VAL A 16 -8.58 32.73 25.51
C VAL A 16 -7.93 32.32 24.19
N LEU A 17 -8.11 33.11 23.12
CA LEU A 17 -7.51 32.83 21.82
C LEU A 17 -5.97 32.87 21.88
N ARG A 18 -5.40 33.84 22.60
CA ARG A 18 -3.95 33.94 22.79
C ARG A 18 -3.37 32.77 23.58
N GLU A 19 -4.10 32.27 24.58
CA GLU A 19 -3.74 31.06 25.33
C GLU A 19 -3.74 29.82 24.42
N HIS A 20 -4.76 29.71 23.55
CA HIS A 20 -4.87 28.59 22.61
C HIS A 20 -3.75 28.60 21.56
N GLU A 21 -3.40 29.76 21.01
CA GLU A 21 -2.28 29.93 20.07
C GLU A 21 -0.96 29.42 20.69
N LYS A 22 -0.67 29.86 21.92
CA LYS A 22 0.52 29.43 22.66
C LYS A 22 0.55 27.93 22.94
N ASN A 23 -0.61 27.33 23.23
CA ASN A 23 -0.72 25.89 23.47
C ASN A 23 -0.49 25.08 22.20
N LEU A 24 -0.96 25.56 21.04
CA LEU A 24 -0.71 24.93 19.75
C LEU A 24 0.77 25.00 19.37
N ASP A 25 1.41 26.16 19.56
CA ASP A 25 2.85 26.31 19.31
C ASP A 25 3.69 25.32 20.15
N ALA A 26 3.33 25.16 21.43
CA ALA A 26 4.01 24.21 22.30
C ALA A 26 3.80 22.75 21.86
N LEU A 27 2.62 22.43 21.31
CA LEU A 27 2.31 21.08 20.83
C LEU A 27 3.03 20.76 19.52
N ILE A 28 3.14 21.75 18.62
CA ILE A 28 3.94 21.66 17.40
C ILE A 28 5.41 21.41 17.74
N GLY A 29 5.98 22.17 18.67
CA GLY A 29 7.38 21.98 19.08
C GLY A 29 7.65 20.59 19.67
N ARG A 30 6.71 20.04 20.46
CA ARG A 30 6.82 18.65 20.96
C ARG A 30 6.74 17.61 19.86
N LEU A 31 5.90 17.83 18.84
CA LEU A 31 5.80 16.93 17.70
C LEU A 31 7.08 16.96 16.85
N GLU A 32 7.67 18.14 16.64
CA GLU A 32 8.96 18.29 15.96
C GLU A 32 10.08 17.60 16.74
N GLU A 33 10.09 17.73 18.07
CA GLU A 33 11.06 17.04 18.94
C GLU A 33 10.91 15.51 18.84
N ILE A 34 9.68 14.99 18.87
CA ILE A 34 9.40 13.55 18.67
C ILE A 34 9.81 13.09 17.26
N LEU A 35 9.52 13.88 16.22
CA LEU A 35 9.92 13.58 14.85
C LEU A 35 11.44 13.58 14.68
N SER A 36 12.15 14.48 15.37
CA SER A 36 13.61 14.54 15.36
C SER A 36 14.28 13.43 16.19
N GLY A 37 13.59 12.94 17.23
CA GLY A 37 14.03 11.85 18.10
C GLY A 37 13.63 10.45 17.61
N LEU A 38 12.72 10.36 16.64
CA LEU A 38 12.39 9.12 15.93
C LEU A 38 13.66 8.66 15.17
N PRO A 39 14.18 7.46 15.48
CA PRO A 39 15.49 7.07 15.00
C PRO A 39 15.48 6.79 13.50
N THR A 40 16.06 7.70 12.72
CA THR A 40 16.68 7.44 11.41
C THR A 40 17.72 6.31 11.48
N VAL A 41 18.17 5.92 12.69
CA VAL A 41 19.11 4.83 12.97
C VAL A 41 18.57 3.44 12.59
N ALA A 42 17.24 3.25 12.52
CA ALA A 42 16.67 2.03 11.97
C ALA A 42 16.65 2.05 10.43
N GLY A 43 16.35 3.20 9.82
CA GLY A 43 16.33 3.37 8.37
C GLY A 43 17.71 3.22 7.73
N GLU A 44 18.72 3.94 8.21
CA GLU A 44 20.04 4.00 7.54
C GLU A 44 20.82 2.68 7.57
N LYS A 45 20.67 1.87 8.63
CA LYS A 45 21.30 0.54 8.72
C LYS A 45 20.54 -0.51 7.90
N ILE A 46 19.22 -0.38 7.79
CA ILE A 46 18.41 -1.26 6.94
C ILE A 46 18.63 -0.89 5.47
N GLU A 47 18.70 0.40 5.13
CA GLU A 47 18.97 0.89 3.78
C GLU A 47 20.33 0.41 3.26
N LYS A 48 21.41 0.56 4.02
CA LYS A 48 22.73 0.06 3.60
C LYS A 48 22.74 -1.44 3.37
N ARG A 49 22.07 -2.21 4.23
CA ARG A 49 21.98 -3.67 4.10
C ARG A 49 21.04 -4.08 2.95
N ALA A 50 19.98 -3.31 2.71
CA ALA A 50 19.07 -3.49 1.58
C ALA A 50 19.77 -3.18 0.26
N GLU A 51 20.62 -2.15 0.20
CA GLU A 51 21.44 -1.82 -0.96
C GLU A 51 22.47 -2.93 -1.26
N GLU A 52 23.10 -3.50 -0.24
CA GLU A 52 24.02 -4.64 -0.40
C GLU A 52 23.28 -5.88 -0.91
N VAL A 53 22.14 -6.22 -0.31
CA VAL A 53 21.28 -7.34 -0.75
C VAL A 53 20.78 -7.10 -2.19
N GLN A 54 20.38 -5.87 -2.54
CA GLN A 54 19.98 -5.54 -3.91
C GLN A 54 21.12 -5.71 -4.92
N LYS A 55 22.36 -5.39 -4.54
CA LYS A 55 23.54 -5.63 -5.39
C LYS A 55 23.77 -7.12 -5.59
N GLU A 56 23.67 -7.93 -4.54
CA GLU A 56 23.81 -9.38 -4.64
C GLU A 56 22.71 -10.02 -5.48
N ILE A 57 21.46 -9.57 -5.34
CA ILE A 57 20.32 -10.05 -6.14
C ILE A 57 20.48 -9.67 -7.62
N LYS A 58 20.99 -8.47 -7.93
CA LYS A 58 21.32 -8.08 -9.31
C LYS A 58 22.48 -8.89 -9.89
N ALA A 59 23.41 -9.34 -9.04
CA ALA A 59 24.52 -10.19 -9.45
C ALA A 59 24.14 -11.69 -9.54
N ALA A 60 23.03 -12.10 -8.92
CA ALA A 60 22.57 -13.48 -8.94
C ALA A 60 22.17 -13.90 -10.36
N ARG A 61 22.66 -15.07 -10.81
CA ARG A 61 22.27 -15.66 -12.10
C ARG A 61 20.89 -16.30 -12.09
N VAL A 62 20.30 -16.51 -10.91
CA VAL A 62 19.01 -17.16 -10.72
C VAL A 62 18.01 -16.11 -10.22
N PRO A 63 16.81 -16.04 -10.80
CA PRO A 63 15.79 -15.10 -10.37
C PRO A 63 15.34 -15.38 -8.94
N VAL A 64 15.26 -14.33 -8.13
CA VAL A 64 14.81 -14.40 -6.73
C VAL A 64 13.29 -14.28 -6.69
N ASN A 65 12.61 -15.15 -5.95
CA ASN A 65 11.16 -15.06 -5.73
C ASN A 65 10.87 -14.51 -4.34
N ILE A 66 10.07 -13.45 -4.25
CA ILE A 66 9.63 -12.81 -3.01
C ILE A 66 8.09 -12.89 -2.94
N LEU A 67 7.58 -13.60 -1.94
CA LEU A 67 6.15 -13.63 -1.63
C LEU A 67 5.80 -12.45 -0.71
N CYS A 68 4.93 -11.56 -1.19
CA CYS A 68 4.40 -10.45 -0.43
C CYS A 68 3.08 -10.86 0.24
N GLU A 69 3.01 -10.72 1.57
CA GLU A 69 1.77 -10.98 2.33
C GLU A 69 0.77 -9.81 2.19
N ASN A 70 1.28 -8.58 2.12
CA ASN A 70 0.46 -7.38 2.02
C ASN A 70 0.47 -6.84 0.59
N TRP A 71 -0.69 -6.35 0.15
CA TRP A 71 -0.83 -5.69 -1.14
C TRP A 71 0.00 -4.41 -1.24
N SER A 72 0.16 -3.65 -0.15
CA SER A 72 0.97 -2.42 -0.16
C SER A 72 2.43 -2.72 -0.49
N ASP A 73 3.03 -3.71 0.17
CA ASP A 73 4.43 -4.09 -0.06
C ASP A 73 4.66 -4.55 -1.50
N PHE A 74 3.72 -5.36 -2.03
CA PHE A 74 3.76 -5.79 -3.43
C PHE A 74 3.69 -4.61 -4.40
N ARG A 75 2.73 -3.71 -4.17
CA ARG A 75 2.49 -2.54 -5.01
C ARG A 75 3.71 -1.62 -5.06
N ASP A 76 4.28 -1.31 -3.90
CA ASP A 76 5.41 -0.40 -3.80
C ASP A 76 6.66 -0.99 -4.46
N ALA A 77 6.89 -2.30 -4.32
CA ALA A 77 8.01 -3.00 -4.95
C ALA A 77 7.88 -3.17 -6.47
N CYS A 78 6.64 -3.24 -6.98
CA CYS A 78 6.37 -3.60 -8.38
C CYS A 78 5.95 -2.41 -9.25
N SER A 79 6.00 -1.19 -8.73
CA SER A 79 5.69 0.01 -9.51
C SER A 79 6.59 0.10 -10.74
N GLY A 80 5.98 0.18 -11.93
CA GLY A 80 6.73 0.22 -13.19
C GLY A 80 7.40 -1.11 -13.59
N ALA A 81 6.96 -2.25 -13.06
CA ALA A 81 7.44 -3.58 -13.43
C ALA A 81 7.45 -3.84 -14.96
N GLU A 82 8.35 -4.71 -15.39
CA GLU A 82 8.57 -5.05 -16.80
C GLU A 82 7.43 -5.91 -17.35
N VAL A 83 6.99 -6.89 -16.56
CA VAL A 83 5.89 -7.80 -16.90
C VAL A 83 5.10 -8.10 -15.65
N ILE A 84 3.77 -8.08 -15.77
CA ILE A 84 2.86 -8.58 -14.74
C ILE A 84 2.09 -9.76 -15.33
N ALA A 85 2.10 -10.88 -14.64
CA ALA A 85 1.24 -12.02 -14.93
C ALA A 85 0.24 -12.19 -13.80
N PHE A 86 -1.01 -12.48 -14.14
CA PHE A 86 -2.01 -12.82 -13.12
C PHE A 86 -2.84 -14.04 -13.53
N ASN A 87 -3.25 -14.80 -12.53
CA ASN A 87 -4.21 -15.89 -12.67
C ASN A 87 -5.27 -15.81 -11.57
N HIS A 88 -6.48 -16.31 -11.83
CA HIS A 88 -7.61 -16.31 -10.89
C HIS A 88 -8.36 -17.65 -10.88
N ASP A 89 -7.64 -18.76 -10.74
CA ASP A 89 -8.25 -20.08 -10.59
C ASP A 89 -8.55 -20.36 -9.11
N GLY A 90 -9.58 -19.71 -8.58
CA GLY A 90 -10.02 -19.82 -7.18
C GLY A 90 -9.21 -19.00 -6.16
N VAL A 91 -7.95 -18.71 -6.48
CA VAL A 91 -7.08 -17.77 -5.77
C VAL A 91 -6.55 -16.77 -6.80
N LEU A 92 -6.62 -15.48 -6.48
CA LEU A 92 -5.97 -14.45 -7.28
C LEU A 92 -4.47 -14.51 -6.99
N SER A 93 -3.68 -14.90 -7.99
CA SER A 93 -2.22 -14.85 -7.93
C SER A 93 -1.74 -13.79 -8.91
N ILE A 94 -0.91 -12.87 -8.42
CA ILE A 94 -0.31 -11.82 -9.22
C ILE A 94 1.21 -11.95 -9.06
N LYS A 95 1.91 -12.05 -10.18
CA LYS A 95 3.37 -12.08 -10.23
C LYS A 95 3.88 -10.91 -11.05
N ALA A 96 4.91 -10.23 -10.57
CA ALA A 96 5.55 -9.14 -11.28
C ALA A 96 7.04 -9.40 -11.42
N LEU A 97 7.55 -9.24 -12.63
CA LEU A 97 8.98 -9.26 -12.92
C LEU A 97 9.51 -7.82 -12.87
N HIS A 98 10.47 -7.59 -11.99
CA HIS A 98 11.16 -6.32 -11.87
C HIS A 98 12.68 -6.59 -11.79
N GLY A 99 13.37 -6.47 -12.93
CA GLY A 99 14.78 -6.82 -13.06
C GLY A 99 14.99 -8.33 -12.93
N ASN A 100 15.68 -8.76 -11.88
CA ASN A 100 15.97 -10.17 -11.61
C ASN A 100 15.11 -10.76 -10.47
N ILE A 101 14.08 -10.04 -10.05
CA ILE A 101 13.20 -10.43 -8.95
C ILE A 101 11.80 -10.68 -9.49
N ILE A 102 11.23 -11.80 -9.10
CA ILE A 102 9.79 -12.03 -9.18
C ILE A 102 9.20 -11.73 -7.81
N TYR A 103 8.27 -10.79 -7.79
CA TYR A 103 7.38 -10.60 -6.65
C TYR A 103 6.09 -11.38 -6.91
N GLU A 104 5.55 -12.01 -5.87
CA GLU A 104 4.31 -12.77 -5.92
C GLU A 104 3.37 -12.27 -4.82
N TYR A 105 2.12 -11.99 -5.18
CA TYR A 105 1.03 -11.71 -4.25
C TYR A 105 -0.09 -12.72 -4.47
N LYS A 106 -0.71 -13.18 -3.38
CA LYS A 106 -1.83 -14.13 -3.42
C LYS A 106 -2.96 -13.69 -2.53
N GLU A 107 -4.18 -13.77 -3.05
CA GLU A 107 -5.39 -13.46 -2.31
C GLU A 107 -6.48 -14.48 -2.60
N THR A 108 -7.12 -14.97 -1.53
CA THR A 108 -8.27 -15.88 -1.66
C THR A 108 -9.50 -15.10 -2.10
N LEU A 109 -10.13 -15.53 -3.18
CA LEU A 109 -11.35 -14.88 -3.65
C LEU A 109 -12.53 -15.27 -2.76
N PRO A 110 -13.32 -14.30 -2.26
CA PRO A 110 -14.45 -14.59 -1.41
C PRO A 110 -15.46 -15.43 -2.17
N THR A 111 -15.73 -16.63 -1.65
CA THR A 111 -16.79 -17.51 -2.15
C THR A 111 -17.93 -17.45 -1.16
N HIS A 112 -19.06 -16.85 -1.55
CA HIS A 112 -20.25 -16.87 -0.71
C HIS A 112 -21.05 -18.13 -1.00
N VAL A 113 -21.25 -18.95 0.03
CA VAL A 113 -22.13 -20.12 -0.05
C VAL A 113 -23.38 -19.78 0.76
N GLY A 114 -24.49 -19.59 0.05
CA GLY A 114 -25.80 -19.34 0.63
C GLY A 114 -26.79 -20.44 0.26
N SER A 115 -27.99 -20.38 0.83
CA SER A 115 -29.10 -21.25 0.44
C SER A 115 -30.27 -20.39 0.01
N LEU A 116 -30.88 -20.72 -1.14
CA LEU A 116 -32.14 -20.11 -1.57
C LEU A 116 -33.26 -20.53 -0.62
N GLN A 117 -34.36 -19.77 -0.60
CA GLN A 117 -35.53 -20.07 0.22
C GLN A 117 -36.12 -21.47 -0.03
N CYS A 118 -35.87 -22.05 -1.21
CA CYS A 118 -36.25 -23.42 -1.57
C CYS A 118 -35.25 -24.50 -1.10
N GLY A 119 -34.24 -24.15 -0.30
CA GLY A 119 -33.25 -25.09 0.25
C GLY A 119 -32.10 -25.46 -0.71
N ILE A 120 -32.06 -24.85 -1.90
CA ILE A 120 -30.99 -25.11 -2.88
C ILE A 120 -29.72 -24.33 -2.47
N PRO A 121 -28.57 -25.00 -2.27
CA PRO A 121 -27.32 -24.31 -2.01
C PRO A 121 -26.85 -23.59 -3.28
N VAL A 122 -26.51 -22.32 -3.15
CA VAL A 122 -25.96 -21.49 -4.22
C VAL A 122 -24.56 -21.03 -3.82
N ARG A 123 -23.62 -21.23 -4.75
CA ARG A 123 -22.25 -20.71 -4.63
C ARG A 123 -22.14 -19.47 -5.51
N LEU A 124 -21.96 -18.32 -4.90
CA LEU A 124 -21.61 -17.08 -5.60
C LEU A 124 -20.09 -16.96 -5.56
N GLN A 125 -19.48 -17.08 -6.73
CA GLN A 125 -18.08 -16.76 -6.94
C GLN A 125 -17.98 -15.38 -7.58
N THR A 126 -16.99 -14.60 -7.17
CA THR A 126 -16.66 -13.35 -7.84
C THR A 126 -16.21 -13.66 -9.26
N ASN A 127 -17.01 -13.24 -10.25
CA ASN A 127 -16.59 -13.31 -11.64
C ASN A 127 -15.74 -12.07 -11.92
N LEU A 128 -14.42 -12.25 -11.88
CA LEU A 128 -13.48 -11.20 -12.18
C LEU A 128 -13.27 -11.11 -13.69
N ASP A 129 -13.76 -10.03 -14.28
CA ASP A 129 -13.48 -9.74 -15.68
C ASP A 129 -11.97 -9.46 -15.87
N VAL A 130 -11.40 -10.07 -16.90
CA VAL A 130 -9.98 -9.96 -17.24
C VAL A 130 -9.63 -8.50 -17.57
N ALA A 131 -10.52 -7.77 -18.24
CA ALA A 131 -10.28 -6.37 -18.60
C ALA A 131 -10.29 -5.46 -17.36
N GLU A 132 -11.24 -5.66 -16.44
CA GLU A 132 -11.27 -4.95 -15.16
C GLU A 132 -10.03 -5.22 -14.31
N ILE A 133 -9.56 -6.48 -14.23
CA ILE A 133 -8.29 -6.79 -13.54
C ILE A 133 -7.13 -6.06 -14.19
N LYS A 134 -7.00 -6.12 -15.52
CA LYS A 134 -5.89 -5.44 -16.23
C LYS A 134 -5.89 -3.94 -15.96
N LYS A 135 -7.06 -3.30 -16.02
CA LYS A 135 -7.21 -1.87 -15.76
C LYS A 135 -6.88 -1.50 -14.32
N ALA A 136 -7.34 -2.31 -13.36
CA ALA A 136 -7.01 -2.14 -11.95
C ALA A 136 -5.49 -2.26 -11.74
N LEU A 137 -4.87 -3.35 -12.20
CA LEU A 137 -3.43 -3.55 -12.05
C LEU A 137 -2.62 -2.46 -12.76
N SER A 138 -3.05 -2.01 -13.93
CA SER A 138 -2.40 -0.94 -14.67
C SER A 138 -2.37 0.36 -13.88
N ARG A 139 -3.49 0.74 -13.26
CA ARG A 139 -3.59 1.92 -12.41
C ARG A 139 -2.80 1.78 -11.12
N GLU A 140 -2.91 0.64 -10.44
CA GLU A 140 -2.35 0.45 -9.10
C GLU A 140 -0.82 0.29 -9.13
N LEU A 141 -0.28 -0.30 -10.21
CA LEU A 141 1.15 -0.62 -10.36
C LEU A 141 1.86 0.31 -11.36
N ASN A 142 1.15 1.27 -11.96
CA ASN A 142 1.70 2.18 -12.97
C ASN A 142 2.39 1.45 -14.14
N VAL A 143 1.76 0.38 -14.63
CA VAL A 143 2.26 -0.44 -15.75
C VAL A 143 1.24 -0.41 -16.88
N PRO A 144 1.64 -0.23 -18.16
CA PRO A 144 0.69 -0.25 -19.27
C PRO A 144 0.04 -1.64 -19.43
N GLU A 145 -1.26 -1.69 -19.74
CA GLU A 145 -2.02 -2.95 -19.91
C GLU A 145 -1.38 -3.94 -20.90
N SER A 146 -0.62 -3.44 -21.88
CA SER A 146 0.15 -4.24 -22.84
C SER A 146 1.20 -5.17 -22.19
N ARG A 147 1.67 -4.84 -20.98
CA ARG A 147 2.62 -5.64 -20.19
C ARG A 147 1.94 -6.53 -19.15
N ILE A 148 0.60 -6.53 -19.12
CA ILE A 148 -0.20 -7.30 -18.16
C ILE A 148 -0.85 -8.48 -18.89
N ILE A 149 -0.50 -9.68 -18.45
CA ILE A 149 -0.82 -10.93 -19.12
C ILE A 149 -1.63 -11.81 -18.17
N LYS A 150 -2.70 -12.45 -18.68
CA LYS A 150 -3.38 -13.52 -17.95
C LYS A 150 -2.57 -14.81 -18.14
N GLY A 151 -2.00 -15.34 -17.06
CA GLY A 151 -1.12 -16.49 -17.08
C GLY A 151 -0.11 -16.47 -15.94
N GLU A 152 0.99 -17.19 -16.12
CA GLU A 152 2.02 -17.36 -15.09
C GLU A 152 3.43 -17.15 -15.67
N ILE A 153 4.32 -16.59 -14.87
CA ILE A 153 5.74 -16.43 -15.23
C ILE A 153 6.48 -17.73 -14.93
N HIS A 154 7.09 -18.31 -15.96
CA HIS A 154 7.94 -19.49 -15.88
C HIS A 154 9.33 -19.15 -16.40
N PHE A 155 10.39 -19.57 -15.70
CA PHE A 155 11.75 -19.50 -16.23
C PHE A 155 12.19 -20.88 -16.70
N SER A 156 12.85 -20.88 -17.86
CA SER A 156 13.59 -22.04 -18.37
C SER A 156 14.73 -22.34 -17.40
N LYS A 157 14.78 -23.57 -16.88
CA LYS A 157 15.90 -24.08 -16.07
C LYS A 157 17.14 -24.32 -16.91
#